data_AF-A0A1E7YSB7-F1
#
_entry.id   AF-A0A1E7YSB7-F1
#
_cell.length_a   1.000
_cell.length_b   1.000
_cell.length_c   1.000
_cell.angle_alpha   90.00
_cell.angle_beta   90.00
_cell.angle_gamma   90.00
#
_symmetry.space_group_name_H-M   'P 1'
#
loop_
_entity.id
_entity.type
_entity.pdbx_description
1 polymer ?
#
loop_
_entity_poly.entity_id
_entity_poly.type
_entity_poly.pdbx_seq_one_letter_code
_entity_poly.pdbx_strand_id
1 'polypeptide(L)'
;MSEYTVREELKPSGLDGISDDQINDHWGLYKGYVTQSNALHKELEEMRAAGKTGTLAYADRRRRFGFEYNGMVLHEYYFAQLKPGTTMDQAPHFKAAVAEQFGSADAWHEDLMSAAKSRAIGWAICYYDGTTGQINNHFIQLHEDGNI
;
A
#
# COMPACT_ATOMS: atom_id res chain seq x y z
N MET A 1 -8.41 23.11 -1.56
CA MET A 1 -7.47 22.04 -1.16
C MET A 1 -7.02 21.31 -2.41
N SER A 2 -5.79 20.79 -2.45
CA SER A 2 -5.31 20.00 -3.60
C SER A 2 -5.95 18.61 -3.57
N GLU A 3 -6.62 18.22 -4.65
CA GLU A 3 -7.12 16.86 -4.86
C GLU A 3 -5.96 15.89 -5.07
N TYR A 4 -6.15 14.61 -4.71
CA TYR A 4 -5.21 13.56 -5.07
C TYR A 4 -5.24 13.34 -6.59
N THR A 5 -4.06 13.24 -7.20
CA THR A 5 -3.92 12.97 -8.63
C THR A 5 -3.31 11.61 -8.84
N VAL A 6 -3.72 10.92 -9.91
CA VAL A 6 -3.06 9.68 -10.35
C VAL A 6 -1.59 9.97 -10.61
N ARG A 7 -0.72 9.19 -9.97
CA ARG A 7 0.73 9.32 -10.09
C ARG A 7 1.25 8.49 -11.26
N GLU A 8 1.01 9.00 -12.48
CA GLU A 8 1.35 8.29 -13.72
C GLU A 8 2.83 7.89 -13.81
N GLU A 9 3.72 8.59 -13.11
CA GLU A 9 5.14 8.25 -13.02
C GLU A 9 5.43 6.91 -12.33
N LEU A 10 4.47 6.35 -11.58
CA LEU A 10 4.63 5.08 -10.87
C LEU A 10 4.25 3.86 -11.71
N LYS A 11 3.59 4.03 -12.85
CA LYS A 11 3.05 2.89 -13.62
C LYS A 11 4.18 2.03 -14.20
N PRO A 12 4.34 0.76 -13.79
CA PRO A 12 5.39 -0.10 -14.34
C PRO A 12 4.99 -0.64 -15.71
N SER A 13 5.97 -1.17 -16.44
CA SER A 13 5.78 -1.87 -17.71
C SER A 13 6.93 -2.83 -17.97
N GLY A 14 6.69 -3.92 -18.71
CA GLY A 14 7.73 -4.87 -19.10
C GLY A 14 8.38 -5.59 -17.91
N LEU A 15 7.57 -5.93 -16.90
CA LEU A 15 8.02 -6.68 -15.72
C LEU A 15 8.28 -8.14 -16.08
N ASP A 16 9.17 -8.78 -15.32
CA ASP A 16 9.38 -10.24 -15.38
C ASP A 16 8.37 -10.92 -14.44
N GLY A 17 7.58 -11.85 -14.96
CA GLY A 17 6.57 -12.60 -14.21
C GLY A 17 5.21 -11.90 -13.98
N ILE A 18 5.05 -10.62 -14.33
CA ILE A 18 3.76 -9.90 -14.29
C ILE A 18 3.51 -9.27 -15.66
N SER A 19 2.43 -9.65 -16.34
CA SER A 19 2.11 -9.13 -17.68
C SER A 19 1.66 -7.68 -17.66
N ASP A 20 1.88 -6.97 -18.77
CA ASP A 20 1.38 -5.60 -18.94
C ASP A 20 -0.15 -5.53 -18.86
N ASP A 21 -0.87 -6.58 -19.30
CA ASP A 21 -2.33 -6.67 -19.16
C ASP A 21 -2.75 -6.69 -17.69
N GLN A 22 -2.09 -7.51 -16.86
CA GLN A 22 -2.35 -7.56 -15.41
C GLN A 22 -2.03 -6.21 -14.74
N ILE A 23 -0.95 -5.54 -15.15
CA ILE A 23 -0.63 -4.19 -14.66
C ILE A 23 -1.70 -3.18 -15.10
N ASN A 24 -2.19 -3.25 -16.33
CA ASN A 24 -3.20 -2.33 -16.83
C ASN A 24 -4.52 -2.45 -16.07
N ASP A 25 -4.97 -3.68 -15.79
CA ASP A 25 -6.17 -3.94 -14.99
C ASP A 25 -6.00 -3.43 -13.55
N HIS A 26 -4.86 -3.75 -12.92
CA HIS A 26 -4.56 -3.34 -11.54
C HIS A 26 -4.39 -1.82 -11.40
N TRP A 27 -3.79 -1.17 -12.39
CA TRP A 27 -3.69 0.30 -12.48
C TRP A 27 -5.09 0.93 -12.58
N GLY A 28 -6.03 0.27 -13.26
CA GLY A 28 -7.45 0.66 -13.27
C GLY A 28 -8.05 0.73 -11.88
N LEU A 29 -7.79 -0.27 -11.02
CA LEU A 29 -8.25 -0.28 -9.63
C LEU A 29 -7.63 0.88 -8.81
N TYR A 30 -6.33 1.13 -8.97
CA TYR A 30 -5.64 2.28 -8.35
C TYR A 30 -6.30 3.62 -8.69
N LYS A 31 -6.57 3.89 -9.98
CA LYS A 31 -7.27 5.12 -10.40
C LYS A 31 -8.66 5.24 -9.77
N GLY A 32 -9.32 4.09 -9.55
CA GLY A 32 -10.56 4.00 -8.78
C GLY A 32 -10.38 4.52 -7.36
N TYR A 33 -9.39 4.03 -6.62
CA TYR A 33 -9.08 4.48 -5.26
C TYR A 33 -8.80 5.99 -5.17
N VAL A 34 -8.04 6.55 -6.13
CA VAL A 34 -7.79 8.00 -6.21
C VAL A 34 -9.10 8.78 -6.35
N THR A 35 -9.94 8.37 -7.31
CA THR A 35 -11.22 9.02 -7.61
C THR A 35 -12.16 8.97 -6.40
N GLN A 36 -12.29 7.79 -5.79
CA GLN A 36 -13.17 7.58 -4.64
C GLN A 36 -12.69 8.30 -3.39
N SER A 37 -11.37 8.38 -3.18
CA SER A 37 -10.78 9.16 -2.08
C SER A 37 -11.14 10.65 -2.19
N ASN A 38 -11.01 11.23 -3.38
CA ASN A 38 -11.41 12.63 -3.61
C ASN A 38 -12.92 12.85 -3.42
N ALA A 39 -13.75 11.96 -3.96
CA ALA A 39 -15.21 12.04 -3.82
C ALA A 39 -15.64 12.01 -2.35
N LEU A 40 -15.09 11.08 -1.56
CA LEU A 40 -15.39 10.97 -0.14
C LEU A 40 -14.85 12.14 0.68
N HIS A 41 -13.67 12.68 0.31
CA HIS A 41 -13.15 13.89 0.95
C HIS A 41 -14.17 15.03 0.79
N LYS A 42 -14.62 15.27 -0.44
CA LYS A 42 -15.61 16.30 -0.75
C LYS A 42 -16.93 16.07 0.00
N GLU A 43 -17.48 14.85 -0.03
CA GLU A 43 -18.70 14.51 0.69
C GLU A 43 -18.56 14.76 2.20
N LEU A 44 -17.45 14.32 2.80
CA LEU A 44 -17.16 14.57 4.22
C LEU A 44 -17.00 16.06 4.54
N GLU A 45 -16.50 16.87 3.61
CA GLU A 45 -16.40 18.34 3.76
C GLU A 45 -17.77 19.00 3.73
N GLU A 46 -18.60 18.66 2.74
CA GLU A 46 -19.97 19.15 2.62
C GLU A 46 -20.81 18.79 3.86
N MET A 47 -20.67 17.57 4.37
CA MET A 47 -21.35 17.14 5.60
C MET A 47 -20.86 17.90 6.84
N ARG A 48 -19.56 18.26 6.92
CA ARG A 48 -19.04 19.11 8.00
C ARG A 48 -19.66 20.51 7.94
N ALA A 49 -19.64 21.12 6.76
CA ALA A 49 -20.22 22.45 6.54
C ALA A 49 -21.72 22.50 6.87
N ALA A 50 -22.44 21.39 6.63
CA ALA A 50 -23.85 21.25 6.98
C ALA A 50 -24.14 20.85 8.43
N GLY A 51 -23.13 20.75 9.31
CA GLY A 51 -23.31 20.36 10.72
C GLY A 51 -23.73 18.91 10.94
N LYS A 52 -23.46 18.01 9.99
CA LYS A 52 -23.92 16.60 10.00
C LYS A 52 -22.90 15.60 10.57
N THR A 53 -21.89 16.07 11.30
CA THR A 53 -20.78 15.22 11.80
C THR A 53 -21.22 14.14 12.78
N GLY A 54 -22.34 14.34 13.49
CA GLY A 54 -22.90 13.37 14.42
C GLY A 54 -23.81 12.31 13.80
N THR A 55 -23.98 12.29 12.48
CA THR A 55 -24.90 11.35 11.80
C THR A 55 -24.25 10.01 11.50
N LEU A 56 -25.04 8.93 11.44
CA LEU A 56 -24.56 7.60 11.03
C LEU A 56 -23.98 7.62 9.61
N ALA A 57 -24.58 8.38 8.70
CA ALA A 57 -24.07 8.55 7.34
C ALA A 57 -22.64 9.12 7.33
N TYR A 58 -22.36 10.10 8.21
CA TYR A 58 -21.01 10.66 8.31
C TYR A 58 -20.00 9.63 8.80
N ALA A 59 -20.38 8.83 9.80
CA ALA A 59 -19.54 7.75 10.33
C ALA A 59 -19.24 6.69 9.26
N ASP A 60 -20.23 6.34 8.42
CA ASP A 60 -20.03 5.41 7.30
C ASP A 60 -19.05 5.96 6.27
N ARG A 61 -19.22 7.23 5.85
CA ARG A 61 -18.31 7.87 4.91
C ARG A 61 -16.89 7.98 5.46
N ARG A 62 -16.77 8.25 6.76
CA ARG A 62 -15.48 8.33 7.44
C ARG A 62 -14.74 6.98 7.42
N ARG A 63 -15.44 5.87 7.70
CA ARG A 63 -14.86 4.52 7.59
C ARG A 63 -14.47 4.19 6.16
N ARG A 64 -15.36 4.45 5.20
CA ARG A 64 -15.09 4.17 3.77
C ARG A 64 -13.89 4.97 3.25
N PHE A 65 -13.71 6.21 3.71
CA PHE A 65 -12.54 7.00 3.34
C PHE A 65 -11.24 6.33 3.77
N GLY A 66 -11.20 5.67 4.92
CA GLY A 66 -10.04 4.87 5.35
C GLY A 66 -9.69 3.76 4.35
N PHE A 67 -10.68 3.00 3.89
CA PHE A 67 -10.49 1.95 2.87
C PHE A 67 -9.94 2.53 1.54
N GLU A 68 -10.58 3.57 1.01
CA GLU A 68 -10.19 4.13 -0.29
C GLU A 68 -8.81 4.81 -0.24
N TYR A 69 -8.56 5.58 0.83
CA TYR A 69 -7.30 6.30 1.01
C TYR A 69 -6.13 5.34 1.18
N ASN A 70 -6.27 4.35 2.06
CA ASN A 70 -5.22 3.36 2.23
C ASN A 70 -5.06 2.48 0.97
N GLY A 71 -6.15 2.17 0.27
CA GLY A 71 -6.09 1.50 -1.02
C GLY A 71 -5.25 2.29 -2.02
N MET A 72 -5.46 3.60 -2.13
CA MET A 72 -4.65 4.50 -2.96
C MET A 72 -3.17 4.44 -2.56
N VAL A 73 -2.85 4.70 -1.29
CA VAL A 73 -1.46 4.80 -0.79
C VAL A 73 -0.71 3.47 -0.91
N LEU A 74 -1.33 2.34 -0.56
CA LEU A 74 -0.70 1.03 -0.67
C LEU A 74 -0.39 0.67 -2.13
N HIS A 75 -1.27 1.02 -3.07
CA HIS A 75 -1.00 0.80 -4.50
C HIS A 75 0.12 1.70 -5.02
N GLU A 76 0.24 2.93 -4.54
CA GLU A 76 1.38 3.79 -4.88
C GLU A 76 2.71 3.17 -4.44
N TYR A 77 2.79 2.66 -3.20
CA TYR A 77 3.97 1.93 -2.74
C TYR A 77 4.22 0.66 -3.56
N TYR A 78 3.17 -0.10 -3.86
CA TYR A 78 3.25 -1.31 -4.67
C TYR A 78 3.81 -1.05 -6.07
N PHE A 79 3.31 -0.06 -6.79
CA PHE A 79 3.79 0.23 -8.13
C PHE A 79 5.18 0.88 -8.13
N ALA A 80 5.47 1.75 -7.15
CA ALA A 80 6.78 2.40 -7.03
C ALA A 80 7.95 1.42 -6.85
N GLN A 81 7.72 0.23 -6.28
CA GLN A 81 8.76 -0.78 -6.05
C GLN A 81 8.94 -1.77 -7.22
N LEU A 82 8.05 -1.77 -8.22
CA LEU A 82 8.12 -2.73 -9.33
C LEU A 82 9.00 -2.22 -10.47
N LYS A 83 10.17 -2.82 -10.64
CA LYS A 83 11.10 -2.50 -11.72
C LYS A 83 11.85 -3.74 -12.21
N PRO A 84 11.95 -3.96 -13.54
CA PRO A 84 12.66 -5.11 -14.09
C PRO A 84 14.16 -5.01 -13.86
N GLY A 85 14.84 -6.16 -13.75
CA GLY A 85 16.30 -6.24 -13.65
C GLY A 85 16.88 -5.64 -12.36
N THR A 86 16.08 -5.56 -11.31
CA THR A 86 16.55 -5.13 -9.99
C THR A 86 17.04 -6.30 -9.16
N THR A 87 18.02 -6.04 -8.29
CA THR A 87 18.57 -7.03 -7.37
C THR A 87 18.79 -6.41 -6.00
N MET A 88 18.79 -7.23 -4.95
CA MET A 88 19.00 -6.78 -3.58
C MET A 88 20.40 -6.20 -3.36
N ASP A 89 21.36 -6.50 -4.23
CA ASP A 89 22.71 -5.91 -4.21
C ASP A 89 22.69 -4.40 -4.52
N GLN A 90 21.63 -3.90 -5.15
CA GLN A 90 21.41 -2.47 -5.38
C GLN A 90 20.94 -1.73 -4.10
N ALA A 91 20.61 -2.46 -3.03
CA ALA A 91 20.18 -1.92 -1.74
C ALA A 91 21.07 -2.43 -0.58
N PRO A 92 22.39 -2.13 -0.58
CA PRO A 92 23.35 -2.75 0.33
C PRO A 92 23.07 -2.46 1.82
N HIS A 93 22.56 -1.26 2.15
CA HIS A 93 22.21 -0.92 3.53
C HIS A 93 21.01 -1.72 4.03
N PHE A 94 19.98 -1.87 3.20
CA PHE A 94 18.82 -2.68 3.53
C PHE A 94 19.21 -4.15 3.66
N LYS A 95 20.00 -4.68 2.70
CA LYS A 95 20.51 -6.05 2.72
C LYS A 95 21.29 -6.36 4.00
N ALA A 96 22.14 -5.43 4.45
CA ALA A 96 22.87 -5.57 5.70
C ALA A 96 21.95 -5.53 6.93
N ALA A 97 20.99 -4.60 6.99
CA ALA A 97 20.07 -4.47 8.11
C ALA A 97 19.19 -5.71 8.30
N VAL A 98 18.63 -6.27 7.21
CA VAL A 98 17.85 -7.50 7.31
C VAL A 98 18.73 -8.71 7.63
N ALA A 99 19.97 -8.76 7.16
CA ALA A 99 20.89 -9.85 7.51
C ALA A 99 21.29 -9.81 8.99
N GLU A 100 21.48 -8.63 9.56
CA GLU A 100 21.75 -8.45 10.99
C GLU A 100 20.58 -8.96 11.84
N GLN A 101 19.35 -8.65 11.46
CA GLN A 101 18.17 -9.01 12.26
C GLN A 101 17.67 -10.45 12.03
N PHE A 102 17.67 -10.94 10.78
CA PHE A 102 17.12 -12.25 10.41
C PHE A 102 18.20 -13.32 10.25
N GLY A 103 19.48 -12.97 10.42
CA GLY A 103 20.63 -13.85 10.24
C GLY A 103 21.15 -13.92 8.80
N SER A 104 20.29 -13.70 7.81
CA SER A 104 20.69 -13.49 6.40
C SER A 104 19.59 -12.77 5.61
N ALA A 105 19.95 -12.20 4.46
CA ALA A 105 19.00 -11.63 3.51
C ALA A 105 18.02 -12.70 2.97
N ASP A 106 18.49 -13.92 2.77
CA ASP A 106 17.66 -15.03 2.31
C ASP A 106 16.65 -15.45 3.38
N ALA A 107 17.05 -15.47 4.66
CA ALA A 107 16.15 -15.76 5.77
C ALA A 107 15.05 -14.71 5.93
N TRP A 108 15.39 -13.42 5.76
CA TRP A 108 14.38 -12.35 5.70
C TRP A 108 13.40 -12.54 4.53
N HIS A 109 13.92 -12.89 3.35
CA HIS A 109 13.09 -13.10 2.16
C HIS A 109 12.15 -14.31 2.34
N GLU A 110 12.63 -15.41 2.92
CA GLU A 110 11.81 -16.59 3.25
C GLU A 110 10.68 -16.25 4.23
N ASP A 111 10.96 -15.43 5.24
CA ASP A 111 9.97 -14.96 6.21
C ASP A 111 8.90 -14.07 5.56
N LEU A 112 9.31 -13.08 4.75
CA LEU A 112 8.39 -12.23 4.00
C LEU A 112 7.51 -13.04 3.03
N MET A 113 8.10 -14.02 2.33
CA MET A 113 7.36 -14.91 1.45
C MET A 113 6.39 -15.82 2.22
N SER A 114 6.72 -16.20 3.46
CA SER A 114 5.81 -16.95 4.32
C SER A 114 4.60 -16.10 4.73
N ALA A 115 4.81 -14.83 5.07
CA ALA A 115 3.73 -13.87 5.28
C ALA A 115 2.84 -13.74 4.02
N ALA A 116 3.45 -13.53 2.85
CA ALA A 116 2.75 -13.38 1.56
C ALA A 116 1.95 -14.62 1.12
N LYS A 117 2.37 -15.82 1.52
CA LYS A 117 1.68 -17.09 1.22
C LYS A 117 0.55 -17.42 2.19
N SER A 118 0.33 -16.60 3.21
CA SER A 118 -0.79 -16.77 4.14
C SER A 118 -2.12 -16.77 3.39
N ARG A 119 -2.99 -17.74 3.67
CA ARG A 119 -4.26 -17.92 2.97
C ARG A 119 -5.27 -16.85 3.35
N ALA A 120 -5.33 -15.76 2.58
CA ALA A 120 -6.37 -14.74 2.63
C ALA A 120 -6.23 -13.77 1.44
N ILE A 121 -7.16 -12.82 1.31
CA ILE A 121 -6.91 -11.60 0.54
C ILE A 121 -6.10 -10.65 1.41
N GLY A 122 -5.19 -9.87 0.81
CA GLY A 122 -4.41 -8.91 1.57
C GLY A 122 -3.05 -8.60 0.95
N TRP A 123 -2.16 -8.15 1.82
CA TRP A 123 -0.80 -7.72 1.52
C TRP A 123 0.19 -8.41 2.45
N ALA A 124 1.43 -8.52 1.99
CA ALA A 124 2.59 -8.69 2.85
C ALA A 124 3.42 -7.42 2.79
N ILE A 125 3.73 -6.84 3.95
CA ILE A 125 4.46 -5.58 4.04
C ILE A 125 5.64 -5.76 4.98
N CYS A 126 6.82 -5.34 4.51
CA CYS A 126 8.03 -5.23 5.32
C CYS A 126 8.11 -3.80 5.87
N TYR A 127 7.92 -3.65 7.18
CA TYR A 127 7.97 -2.38 7.90
C TYR A 127 9.36 -2.14 8.51
N TYR A 128 9.68 -0.87 8.71
CA TYR A 128 10.77 -0.43 9.58
C TYR A 128 10.19 0.43 10.70
N ASP A 129 10.36 -0.02 11.94
CA ASP A 129 9.96 0.74 13.12
C ASP A 129 11.06 1.74 13.49
N GLY A 130 10.80 3.03 13.24
CA GLY A 130 11.74 4.10 13.59
C GLY A 130 12.00 4.27 15.08
N THR A 131 11.20 3.66 15.96
CA THR A 131 11.36 3.71 17.42
C THR A 131 12.39 2.70 17.92
N THR A 132 12.32 1.47 17.40
CA THR A 132 13.16 0.35 17.85
C THR A 132 14.29 0.03 16.87
N GLY A 133 14.21 0.53 15.64
CA GLY A 133 15.08 0.14 14.54
C GLY A 133 14.77 -1.24 13.96
N GLN A 134 13.67 -1.88 14.39
CA GLN A 134 13.32 -3.24 13.96
C GLN A 134 12.64 -3.25 12.59
N ILE A 135 12.97 -4.28 11.82
CA ILE A 135 12.32 -4.62 10.56
C ILE A 135 11.29 -5.72 10.81
N ASN A 136 10.04 -5.54 10.39
CA ASN A 136 8.97 -6.50 10.67
C ASN A 136 8.17 -6.84 9.41
N ASN A 137 7.91 -8.14 9.18
CA ASN A 137 7.07 -8.58 8.08
C ASN A 137 5.65 -8.87 8.59
N HIS A 138 4.66 -8.15 8.08
CA HIS A 138 3.27 -8.33 8.49
C HIS A 138 2.40 -8.84 7.34
N PHE A 139 1.39 -9.64 7.68
CA PHE A 139 0.26 -9.91 6.80
C PHE A 139 -0.87 -8.92 7.13
N ILE A 140 -1.36 -8.21 6.12
CA ILE A 140 -2.40 -7.18 6.24
C ILE A 140 -3.61 -7.61 5.42
N GLN A 141 -4.77 -7.83 6.06
CA GLN A 141 -5.92 -8.43 5.37
C GLN A 141 -6.68 -7.44 4.46
N LEU A 142 -6.95 -6.24 4.96
CA LEU A 142 -7.68 -5.19 4.24
C LEU A 142 -6.87 -3.90 4.24
N HIS A 143 -7.18 -2.99 3.31
CA HIS A 143 -6.40 -1.76 3.12
C HIS A 143 -6.36 -0.89 4.38
N GLU A 144 -7.46 -0.84 5.13
CA GLU A 144 -7.65 -0.01 6.32
C GLU A 144 -7.28 -0.69 7.65
N ASP A 145 -6.93 -1.99 7.62
CA ASP A 145 -6.77 -2.80 8.82
C ASP A 145 -5.30 -3.16 9.08
N GLY A 146 -4.65 -2.42 9.98
CA GLY A 146 -3.32 -2.78 10.50
C GLY A 146 -2.16 -2.47 9.56
N ASN A 147 -2.36 -1.59 8.58
CA ASN A 147 -1.37 -1.24 7.56
C ASN A 147 -0.31 -0.18 7.98
N ILE A 148 -0.24 0.17 9.27
CA ILE A 148 0.66 1.20 9.85
C ILE A 148 1.79 0.52 10.62
#